data_AF-A0A932X9R8-F1
#
_entry.id   AF-A0A932X9R8-F1
#
_cell.length_a   1.000
_cell.length_b   1.000
_cell.length_c   1.000
_cell.angle_alpha   90.00
_cell.angle_beta   90.00
_cell.angle_gamma   90.00
#
_symmetry.space_group_name_H-M   'P 1'
#
loop_
_entity.id
_entity.type
_entity.pdbx_description
1 polymer ?
#
loop_
_entity_poly.entity_id
_entity_poly.type
_entity_poly.pdbx_seq_one_letter_code
_entity_poly.pdbx_strand_id
1 'polypeptide(L)'
;IAIAPDLYWRHGALDPSDMRAVMQAMGGLPDAQAVGDLEGAASLLKNIPTCSGKLGCIGHCSGGRHTVLFACNSKSLGAAVDCYGGRVIPDQLTPAMPKAVVDMVPNLGCPLLGLFGAADGNPNPDHVARLEAELKRHTKQHEFKSYPAPVGHGFFADYRPSYNQEAAVDGWERIFAFFGKHLK
;
A
#
# COMPACT_ATOMS: atom_id res chain seq x y z
N ILE A 1 9.85 -16.34 -0.49
CA ILE A 1 8.94 -16.43 -1.67
C ILE A 1 8.10 -15.16 -1.75
N ALA A 2 7.79 -14.69 -2.93
CA ALA A 2 6.90 -13.53 -3.14
C ALA A 2 6.12 -13.73 -4.44
N ILE A 3 4.92 -13.17 -4.50
CA ILE A 3 4.12 -13.09 -5.72
C ILE A 3 3.58 -11.66 -5.85
N ALA A 4 3.37 -11.22 -7.08
CA ALA A 4 2.73 -9.95 -7.40
C ALA A 4 1.49 -10.26 -8.25
N PRO A 5 0.28 -10.32 -7.66
CA PRO A 5 -0.93 -10.59 -8.44
C PRO A 5 -1.24 -9.39 -9.34
N ASP A 6 -1.57 -9.67 -10.60
CA ASP A 6 -2.12 -8.64 -11.49
C ASP A 6 -3.57 -8.35 -11.07
N LEU A 7 -3.79 -7.28 -10.30
CA LEU A 7 -5.14 -6.89 -9.86
C LEU A 7 -6.04 -6.41 -11.00
N TYR A 8 -5.48 -6.16 -12.18
CA TYR A 8 -6.18 -5.64 -13.35
C TYR A 8 -6.37 -6.68 -14.45
N TRP A 9 -6.04 -7.96 -14.22
CA TRP A 9 -6.09 -9.03 -15.22
C TRP A 9 -7.45 -9.13 -15.93
N ARG A 10 -8.55 -8.74 -15.26
CA ARG A 10 -9.92 -8.72 -15.81
C ARG A 10 -10.15 -7.62 -16.86
N HIS A 11 -9.30 -6.60 -16.93
CA HIS A 11 -9.36 -5.51 -17.91
C HIS A 11 -8.56 -5.81 -19.19
N GLY A 12 -7.85 -6.95 -19.25
CA GLY A 12 -6.93 -7.25 -20.33
C GLY A 12 -5.63 -6.44 -20.26
N ALA A 13 -4.80 -6.57 -21.29
CA ALA A 13 -3.56 -5.81 -21.38
C ALA A 13 -3.89 -4.32 -21.64
N LEU A 14 -3.73 -3.48 -20.61
CA LEU A 14 -3.85 -2.03 -20.75
C LEU A 14 -2.65 -1.49 -21.52
N ASP A 15 -2.90 -0.75 -22.60
CA ASP A 15 -1.86 0.00 -23.31
C ASP A 15 -1.37 1.15 -22.42
N PRO A 16 -0.09 1.18 -22.01
CA PRO A 16 0.46 2.24 -21.17
C PRO A 16 0.40 3.63 -21.83
N SER A 17 0.26 3.70 -23.15
CA SER A 17 0.09 4.96 -23.89
C SER A 17 -1.34 5.49 -23.85
N ASP A 18 -2.34 4.63 -23.58
CA ASP A 18 -3.72 5.04 -23.33
C ASP A 18 -3.93 5.36 -21.85
N MET A 19 -3.43 6.53 -21.46
CA MET A 19 -3.55 7.02 -20.09
C MET A 19 -4.99 7.12 -19.60
N ARG A 20 -5.98 7.26 -20.50
CA ARG A 20 -7.40 7.30 -20.12
C ARG A 20 -7.89 5.91 -19.71
N ALA A 21 -7.61 4.89 -20.51
CA ALA A 21 -7.95 3.51 -20.18
C ALA A 21 -7.24 3.07 -18.89
N VAL A 22 -5.96 3.43 -18.74
CA VAL A 22 -5.18 3.17 -17.51
C VAL A 22 -5.81 3.85 -16.30
N MET A 23 -6.15 5.14 -16.39
CA MET A 23 -6.79 5.85 -15.26
C MET A 23 -8.19 5.34 -14.95
N GLN A 24 -8.96 4.92 -15.95
CA GLN A 24 -10.28 4.31 -15.74
C GLN A 24 -10.16 2.95 -15.04
N ALA A 25 -9.20 2.12 -15.43
CA ALA A 25 -8.94 0.85 -14.74
C ALA A 25 -8.44 1.10 -13.30
N MET A 26 -7.45 1.97 -13.12
CA MET A 26 -6.89 2.30 -11.80
C MET A 26 -7.90 2.98 -10.86
N GLY A 27 -8.77 3.83 -11.38
CA GLY A 27 -9.86 4.46 -10.62
C GLY A 27 -11.11 3.58 -10.46
N GLY A 28 -11.18 2.48 -11.23
CA GLY A 28 -12.34 1.62 -11.34
C GLY A 28 -12.22 0.29 -10.61
N LEU A 29 -11.03 -0.11 -10.14
CA LEU A 29 -10.85 -1.35 -9.39
C LEU A 29 -11.67 -1.30 -8.09
N PRO A 30 -12.72 -2.11 -7.93
CA PRO A 30 -13.54 -2.08 -6.72
C PRO A 30 -12.74 -2.58 -5.52
N ASP A 31 -12.90 -1.92 -4.37
CA ASP A 31 -12.17 -2.28 -3.14
C ASP A 31 -12.39 -3.74 -2.74
N ALA A 32 -13.63 -4.24 -2.87
CA ALA A 32 -13.95 -5.63 -2.59
C ALA A 32 -13.24 -6.62 -3.54
N GLN A 33 -13.07 -6.25 -4.81
CA GLN A 33 -12.32 -7.08 -5.76
C GLN A 33 -10.84 -7.12 -5.40
N ALA A 34 -10.23 -5.96 -5.11
CA ALA A 34 -8.83 -5.88 -4.71
C ALA A 34 -8.56 -6.74 -3.46
N VAL A 35 -9.42 -6.65 -2.44
CA VAL A 35 -9.33 -7.48 -1.23
C VAL A 35 -9.47 -8.97 -1.56
N GLY A 36 -10.44 -9.36 -2.39
CA GLY A 36 -10.65 -10.76 -2.79
C GLY A 36 -9.46 -11.35 -3.55
N ASP A 37 -8.90 -10.61 -4.50
CA ASP A 37 -7.73 -11.03 -5.26
C ASP A 37 -6.49 -11.16 -4.36
N LEU A 38 -6.30 -10.24 -3.41
CA LEU A 38 -5.22 -10.29 -2.43
C LEU A 38 -5.38 -11.44 -1.41
N GLU A 39 -6.61 -11.80 -1.01
CA GLU A 39 -6.86 -13.02 -0.24
C GLU A 39 -6.51 -14.28 -1.04
N GLY A 40 -6.86 -14.33 -2.33
CA GLY A 40 -6.48 -15.42 -3.22
C GLY A 40 -4.96 -15.59 -3.30
N ALA A 41 -4.24 -14.48 -3.48
CA ALA A 41 -2.78 -14.44 -3.47
C ALA A 41 -2.19 -14.90 -2.12
N ALA A 42 -2.75 -14.42 -1.01
CA ALA A 42 -2.33 -14.82 0.34
C ALA A 42 -2.56 -16.32 0.59
N SER A 43 -3.71 -16.85 0.17
CA SER A 43 -4.03 -18.28 0.24
C SER A 43 -3.05 -19.11 -0.58
N LEU A 44 -2.74 -18.70 -1.81
CA LEU A 44 -1.74 -19.37 -2.65
C LEU A 44 -0.38 -19.40 -1.97
N LEU A 45 0.12 -18.25 -1.48
CA LEU A 45 1.41 -18.17 -0.79
C LEU A 45 1.48 -19.10 0.43
N LYS A 46 0.43 -19.13 1.26
CA LYS A 46 0.37 -19.99 2.45
C LYS A 46 0.46 -21.47 2.13
N ASN A 47 0.01 -21.89 0.96
CA ASN A 47 0.04 -23.29 0.52
C ASN A 47 1.33 -23.69 -0.21
N ILE A 48 2.27 -22.76 -0.42
CA ILE A 48 3.59 -23.11 -0.97
C ILE A 48 4.41 -23.78 0.15
N PRO A 49 4.98 -24.99 -0.07
CA PRO A 49 5.68 -25.75 0.98
C PRO A 49 6.82 -25.01 1.69
N THR A 50 7.43 -24.02 1.04
CA THR A 50 8.52 -23.19 1.60
C THR A 50 8.03 -21.92 2.30
N CYS A 51 6.72 -21.72 2.42
CA CYS A 51 6.14 -20.62 3.19
C CYS A 51 6.29 -20.90 4.70
N SER A 52 6.71 -19.90 5.47
CA SER A 52 6.74 -19.99 6.94
C SER A 52 5.34 -19.91 7.58
N GLY A 53 4.30 -19.67 6.78
CA GLY A 53 2.93 -19.39 7.23
C GLY A 53 2.68 -17.92 7.58
N LYS A 54 3.74 -17.11 7.77
CA LYS A 54 3.63 -15.66 8.00
C LYS A 54 3.74 -14.90 6.68
N LEU A 55 2.80 -13.98 6.44
CA LEU A 55 2.75 -13.18 5.23
C LEU A 55 2.92 -11.69 5.50
N GLY A 56 3.65 -11.02 4.62
CA GLY A 56 3.69 -9.57 4.52
C GLY A 56 3.00 -9.08 3.25
N CYS A 57 2.56 -7.83 3.26
CA CYS A 57 2.13 -7.12 2.06
C CYS A 57 2.89 -5.80 1.95
N ILE A 58 3.35 -5.47 0.75
CA ILE A 58 3.97 -4.18 0.42
C ILE A 58 3.38 -3.67 -0.89
N GLY A 59 3.13 -2.37 -0.97
CA GLY A 59 2.63 -1.74 -2.17
C GLY A 59 3.07 -0.28 -2.29
N HIS A 60 3.13 0.21 -3.53
CA HIS A 60 3.56 1.57 -3.86
C HIS A 60 2.41 2.34 -4.52
N CYS A 61 2.22 3.62 -4.19
CA CYS A 61 1.16 4.47 -4.74
C CYS A 61 -0.24 3.82 -4.54
N SER A 62 -0.95 3.45 -5.61
CA SER A 62 -2.22 2.71 -5.52
C SER A 62 -2.04 1.37 -4.80
N GLY A 63 -0.90 0.71 -4.97
CA GLY A 63 -0.54 -0.50 -4.23
C GLY A 63 -0.44 -0.24 -2.73
N GLY A 64 0.10 0.91 -2.30
CA GLY A 64 0.19 1.27 -0.88
C GLY A 64 -1.19 1.41 -0.25
N ARG A 65 -2.12 2.07 -0.96
CA ARG A 65 -3.55 2.10 -0.58
C ARG A 65 -4.14 0.70 -0.48
N HIS A 66 -3.92 -0.16 -1.47
CA HIS A 66 -4.42 -1.53 -1.46
C HIS A 66 -3.83 -2.35 -0.30
N THR A 67 -2.56 -2.11 0.07
CA THR A 67 -1.94 -2.73 1.24
C THR A 67 -2.65 -2.33 2.54
N VAL A 68 -2.92 -1.03 2.75
CA VAL A 68 -3.65 -0.57 3.95
C VAL A 68 -5.09 -1.10 3.95
N LEU A 69 -5.78 -1.05 2.80
CA LEU A 69 -7.12 -1.60 2.61
C LEU A 69 -7.16 -3.09 2.98
N PHE A 70 -6.22 -3.88 2.45
CA PHE A 70 -6.14 -5.30 2.70
C PHE A 70 -5.83 -5.60 4.17
N ALA A 71 -4.89 -4.88 4.77
CA ALA A 71 -4.55 -5.03 6.20
C ALA A 71 -5.71 -4.68 7.15
N CYS A 72 -6.66 -3.84 6.71
CA CYS A 72 -7.89 -3.53 7.46
C CYS A 72 -9.03 -4.54 7.23
N ASN A 73 -8.98 -5.34 6.15
CA ASN A 73 -10.06 -6.28 5.79
C ASN A 73 -9.65 -7.74 5.90
N SER A 74 -8.38 -8.03 6.18
CA SER A 74 -7.83 -9.38 6.24
C SER A 74 -7.15 -9.67 7.57
N LYS A 75 -7.20 -10.95 7.97
CA LYS A 75 -6.38 -11.51 9.06
C LYS A 75 -5.19 -12.31 8.54
N SER A 76 -4.96 -12.31 7.23
CA SER A 76 -3.90 -13.10 6.59
C SER A 76 -2.50 -12.52 6.77
N LEU A 77 -2.38 -11.24 7.13
CA LEU A 77 -1.11 -10.52 7.21
C LEU A 77 -0.53 -10.47 8.62
N GLY A 78 0.77 -10.69 8.72
CA GLY A 78 1.58 -10.41 9.92
C GLY A 78 2.25 -9.03 9.90
N ALA A 79 2.35 -8.38 8.74
CA ALA A 79 2.91 -7.03 8.58
C ALA A 79 2.45 -6.40 7.25
N ALA A 80 2.32 -5.07 7.24
CA ALA A 80 1.97 -4.30 6.05
C ALA A 80 2.92 -3.11 5.85
N VAL A 81 3.27 -2.83 4.59
CA VAL A 81 4.12 -1.69 4.21
C VAL A 81 3.39 -0.83 3.17
N ASP A 82 3.10 0.39 3.55
CA ASP A 82 2.55 1.44 2.69
C ASP A 82 3.66 2.37 2.20
N CYS A 83 4.03 2.24 0.91
CA CYS A 83 4.90 3.21 0.25
C CYS A 83 4.02 4.26 -0.45
N TYR A 84 3.86 5.42 0.18
CA TYR A 84 3.10 6.59 -0.32
C TYR A 84 1.72 6.23 -0.92
N GLY A 85 0.89 5.58 -0.12
CA GLY A 85 -0.47 5.16 -0.46
C GLY A 85 -1.37 6.31 -0.89
N GLY A 86 -1.50 6.51 -2.20
CA GLY A 86 -2.39 7.52 -2.76
C GLY A 86 -3.86 7.14 -2.56
N ARG A 87 -4.72 8.10 -2.23
CA ARG A 87 -6.17 7.89 -2.00
C ARG A 87 -6.52 6.93 -0.85
N VAL A 88 -5.64 6.74 0.14
CA VAL A 88 -6.06 6.21 1.46
C VAL A 88 -7.14 7.11 2.07
N ILE A 89 -7.00 8.43 1.83
CA ILE A 89 -8.03 9.45 1.98
C ILE A 89 -8.37 9.93 0.55
N PRO A 90 -9.48 9.47 -0.04
CA PRO A 90 -9.88 9.88 -1.38
C PRO A 90 -10.60 11.25 -1.36
N ASP A 91 -10.50 12.00 -2.46
CA ASP A 91 -11.25 13.26 -2.62
C ASP A 91 -12.76 13.03 -2.71
N GLN A 92 -13.16 11.89 -3.27
CA GLN A 92 -14.56 11.48 -3.43
C GLN A 92 -14.72 9.96 -3.26
N LEU A 93 -15.82 9.56 -2.60
CA LEU A 93 -16.25 8.16 -2.54
C LEU A 93 -17.03 7.78 -3.80
N THR A 94 -16.85 6.55 -4.24
CA THR A 94 -17.54 5.99 -5.42
C THR A 94 -18.20 4.65 -5.06
N PRO A 95 -19.12 4.11 -5.87
CA PRO A 95 -19.62 2.75 -5.64
C PRO A 95 -18.49 1.69 -5.59
N ALA A 96 -17.39 1.91 -6.32
CA ALA A 96 -16.20 1.05 -6.29
C ALA A 96 -15.33 1.25 -5.04
N MET A 97 -15.30 2.47 -4.48
CA MET A 97 -14.57 2.85 -3.27
C MET A 97 -15.54 3.51 -2.26
N PRO A 98 -16.46 2.74 -1.66
CA PRO A 98 -17.60 3.30 -0.92
C PRO A 98 -17.23 3.88 0.45
N LYS A 99 -16.00 3.65 0.93
CA LYS A 99 -15.51 4.12 2.22
C LYS A 99 -14.02 4.49 2.10
N ALA A 100 -13.62 5.57 2.76
CA ALA A 100 -12.21 5.93 2.84
C ALA A 100 -11.44 4.89 3.65
N VAL A 101 -10.27 4.48 3.16
CA VAL A 101 -9.45 3.43 3.80
C VAL A 101 -9.03 3.88 5.20
N VAL A 102 -8.79 5.18 5.40
CA VAL A 102 -8.47 5.74 6.72
C VAL A 102 -9.55 5.44 7.78
N ASP A 103 -10.82 5.38 7.38
CA ASP A 103 -11.94 5.11 8.31
C ASP A 103 -12.07 3.59 8.60
N MET A 104 -11.25 2.75 7.97
CA MET A 104 -11.15 1.32 8.22
C MET A 104 -9.99 0.96 9.17
N VAL A 105 -9.12 1.93 9.51
CA VAL A 105 -8.01 1.76 10.45
C VAL A 105 -8.37 1.06 11.77
N PRO A 106 -9.54 1.24 12.40
CA PRO A 106 -9.92 0.45 13.58
C PRO A 106 -9.80 -1.07 13.38
N ASN A 107 -9.94 -1.56 12.15
CA ASN A 107 -9.89 -2.97 11.80
C ASN A 107 -8.47 -3.47 11.46
N LEU A 108 -7.48 -2.59 11.34
CA LEU A 108 -6.10 -2.94 11.01
C LEU A 108 -5.60 -4.08 11.89
N GLY A 109 -5.25 -5.21 11.25
CA GLY A 109 -4.97 -6.48 11.92
C GLY A 109 -3.50 -6.76 12.18
N CYS A 110 -2.59 -5.96 11.63
CA CYS A 110 -1.14 -6.15 11.75
C CYS A 110 -0.40 -4.81 11.87
N PRO A 111 0.89 -4.82 12.24
CA PRO A 111 1.73 -3.63 12.24
C PRO A 111 1.86 -3.02 10.84
N LEU A 112 1.87 -1.69 10.76
CA LEU A 112 2.01 -0.92 9.51
C LEU A 112 3.29 -0.08 9.50
N LEU A 113 4.12 -0.26 8.48
CA LEU A 113 5.18 0.69 8.13
C LEU A 113 4.67 1.64 7.05
N GLY A 114 4.79 2.95 7.27
CA GLY A 114 4.45 3.98 6.28
C GLY A 114 5.69 4.76 5.84
N LEU A 115 5.95 4.83 4.54
CA LEU A 115 7.07 5.56 3.94
C LEU A 115 6.55 6.66 3.01
N PHE A 116 6.80 7.92 3.33
CA PHE A 116 6.18 9.08 2.68
C PHE A 116 7.19 10.16 2.28
N GLY A 117 6.93 10.88 1.19
CA GLY A 117 7.70 12.07 0.81
C GLY A 117 7.02 13.35 1.30
N ALA A 118 7.76 14.29 1.87
CA ALA A 118 7.21 15.57 2.35
C ALA A 118 6.77 16.51 1.23
N ALA A 119 7.25 16.29 -0.01
CA ALA A 119 6.83 17.01 -1.20
C ALA A 119 5.79 16.24 -2.04
N ASP A 120 5.18 15.20 -1.49
CA ASP A 120 4.14 14.42 -2.16
C ASP A 120 2.80 15.20 -2.16
N GLY A 121 2.05 15.11 -3.26
CA GLY A 121 0.71 15.69 -3.39
C GLY A 121 -0.41 14.69 -3.11
N ASN A 122 -0.14 13.38 -3.19
CA ASN A 122 -1.13 12.33 -2.97
C ASN A 122 -0.46 10.98 -2.59
N PRO A 123 -0.27 10.70 -1.28
CA PRO A 123 -0.80 11.46 -0.15
C PRO A 123 0.01 12.73 0.11
N ASN A 124 -0.67 13.84 0.39
CA ASN A 124 -0.01 15.04 0.93
C ASN A 124 0.30 14.86 2.43
N PRO A 125 1.15 15.73 3.04
CA PRO A 125 1.49 15.63 4.46
C PRO A 125 0.28 15.63 5.42
N ASP A 126 -0.80 16.33 5.10
CA ASP A 126 -2.02 16.33 5.92
C ASP A 126 -2.74 14.98 5.87
N HIS A 127 -2.74 14.30 4.71
CA HIS A 127 -3.24 12.94 4.59
C HIS A 127 -2.42 11.97 5.45
N VAL A 128 -1.09 12.10 5.44
CA VAL A 128 -0.19 11.29 6.26
C VAL A 128 -0.45 11.54 7.75
N ALA A 129 -0.56 12.81 8.16
CA ALA A 129 -0.85 13.18 9.55
C ALA A 129 -2.21 12.64 10.01
N ARG A 130 -3.25 12.70 9.16
CA ARG A 130 -4.57 12.13 9.48
C ARG A 130 -4.53 10.62 9.62
N LEU A 131 -3.80 9.91 8.75
CA LEU A 131 -3.62 8.46 8.87
C LEU A 131 -2.90 8.11 10.19
N GLU A 132 -1.83 8.82 10.52
CA GLU A 132 -1.10 8.60 11.78
C GLU A 132 -1.98 8.89 13.01
N ALA A 133 -2.78 9.96 12.97
CA ALA A 133 -3.72 10.29 14.04
C ALA A 133 -4.76 9.18 14.27
N GLU A 134 -5.32 8.60 13.21
CA GLU A 134 -6.26 7.48 13.32
C GLU A 134 -5.57 6.22 13.87
N LEU A 135 -4.35 5.91 13.43
CA LEU A 135 -3.57 4.78 13.96
C LEU A 135 -3.32 4.95 15.46
N LYS A 136 -2.93 6.15 15.89
CA LYS A 136 -2.75 6.49 17.32
C LYS A 136 -4.06 6.38 18.11
N ARG A 137 -5.14 6.94 17.58
CA ARG A 137 -6.48 6.91 18.20
C ARG A 137 -6.96 5.50 18.51
N HIS A 138 -6.66 4.54 17.63
CA HIS A 138 -7.03 3.13 17.80
C HIS A 138 -5.91 2.24 18.34
N THR A 139 -4.82 2.83 18.85
CA THR A 139 -3.68 2.11 19.44
C THR A 139 -3.12 1.04 18.48
N LYS A 140 -3.07 1.33 17.17
CA LYS A 140 -2.51 0.43 16.18
C LYS A 140 -1.00 0.51 16.18
N GLN A 141 -0.33 -0.63 16.02
CA GLN A 141 1.13 -0.66 15.88
C GLN A 141 1.52 -0.07 14.52
N HIS A 142 2.34 0.97 14.54
CA HIS A 142 2.79 1.63 13.32
C HIS A 142 4.18 2.25 13.49
N GLU A 143 4.90 2.37 12.37
CA GLU A 143 6.17 3.07 12.25
C GLU A 143 6.11 3.95 10.98
N PHE A 144 6.31 5.26 11.11
CA PHE A 144 6.22 6.19 9.97
C PHE A 144 7.57 6.86 9.72
N LYS A 145 7.95 6.96 8.44
CA LYS A 145 9.08 7.75 7.98
C LYS A 145 8.62 8.69 6.87
N SER A 146 8.67 10.00 7.17
CA SER A 146 8.60 11.03 6.15
C SER A 146 10.01 11.47 5.75
N TYR A 147 10.28 11.51 4.45
CA TYR A 147 11.51 12.05 3.88
C TYR A 147 11.32 13.53 3.56
N PRO A 148 12.24 14.43 3.96
CA PRO A 148 12.09 15.86 3.73
C PRO A 148 12.11 16.21 2.24
N ALA A 149 11.67 17.42 1.89
CA ALA A 149 11.75 17.93 0.53
C ALA A 149 13.21 17.88 0.02
N PRO A 150 13.44 17.57 -1.27
CA PRO A 150 12.46 17.51 -2.36
C PRO A 150 11.79 16.13 -2.56
N VAL A 151 11.88 15.20 -1.62
CA VAL A 151 11.32 13.85 -1.79
C VAL A 151 9.79 13.91 -1.89
N GLY A 152 9.26 13.50 -3.05
CA GLY A 152 7.83 13.50 -3.34
C GLY A 152 7.31 12.11 -3.73
N HIS A 153 6.18 12.10 -4.45
CA HIS A 153 5.52 10.85 -4.85
C HIS A 153 6.41 9.96 -5.71
N GLY A 154 6.37 8.63 -5.49
CA GLY A 154 7.07 7.70 -6.39
C GLY A 154 8.59 7.71 -6.23
N PHE A 155 9.12 8.04 -5.04
CA PHE A 155 10.55 8.16 -4.82
C PHE A 155 11.35 6.85 -4.91
N PHE A 156 10.68 5.69 -4.89
CA PHE A 156 11.31 4.39 -5.19
C PHE A 156 11.43 4.09 -6.70
N ALA A 157 10.75 4.84 -7.57
CA ALA A 157 10.65 4.50 -9.00
C ALA A 157 11.91 4.95 -9.78
N ASP A 158 12.97 4.14 -9.74
CA ASP A 158 14.28 4.39 -10.38
C ASP A 158 14.24 4.77 -11.87
N TYR A 159 13.19 4.38 -12.58
CA TYR A 159 12.95 4.69 -13.98
C TYR A 159 12.24 6.03 -14.22
N ARG A 160 11.92 6.80 -13.16
CA ARG A 160 11.22 8.09 -13.24
C ARG A 160 12.07 9.23 -12.67
N PRO A 161 11.86 10.49 -13.13
CA PRO A 161 12.49 11.66 -12.53
C PRO A 161 12.18 11.87 -11.04
N SER A 162 11.10 11.25 -10.54
CA SER A 162 10.72 11.30 -9.12
C SER A 162 11.63 10.47 -8.21
N TYR A 163 12.48 9.60 -8.78
CA TYR A 163 13.39 8.77 -8.01
C TYR A 163 14.27 9.61 -7.09
N ASN A 164 14.36 9.21 -5.82
CA ASN A 164 15.33 9.76 -4.89
C ASN A 164 16.12 8.60 -4.27
N GLN A 165 17.38 8.46 -4.69
CA GLN A 165 18.22 7.34 -4.30
C GLN A 165 18.41 7.21 -2.78
N GLU A 166 18.68 8.31 -2.09
CA GLU A 166 18.90 8.30 -0.64
C GLU A 166 17.65 7.82 0.11
N ALA A 167 16.48 8.37 -0.22
CA ALA A 167 15.21 7.96 0.37
C ALA A 167 14.83 6.52 0.01
N ALA A 168 15.09 6.09 -1.22
CA ALA A 168 14.81 4.73 -1.66
C ALA A 168 15.69 3.69 -0.95
N VAL A 169 16.98 3.98 -0.75
CA VAL A 169 17.89 3.08 -0.03
C VAL A 169 17.49 2.96 1.44
N ASP A 170 17.32 4.08 2.17
CA ASP A 170 16.86 4.03 3.57
C ASP A 170 15.47 3.38 3.67
N GLY A 171 14.59 3.62 2.70
CA GLY A 171 13.27 3.00 2.62
C GLY A 171 13.34 1.48 2.52
N TRP A 172 14.17 0.94 1.63
CA TRP A 172 14.38 -0.51 1.51
C TRP A 172 14.99 -1.13 2.76
N GLU A 173 15.95 -0.46 3.40
CA GLU A 173 16.52 -0.92 4.67
C GLU A 173 15.45 -1.04 5.76
N ARG A 174 14.57 -0.04 5.89
CA ARG A 174 13.43 -0.08 6.82
C ARG A 174 12.46 -1.19 6.50
N ILE A 175 12.14 -1.41 5.22
CA ILE A 175 11.25 -2.49 4.77
C ILE A 175 11.79 -3.85 5.22
N PHE A 176 13.08 -4.12 4.94
CA PHE A 176 13.69 -5.38 5.32
C PHE A 176 13.79 -5.54 6.84
N ALA A 177 14.13 -4.48 7.58
CA ALA A 177 14.15 -4.51 9.03
C ALA A 177 12.75 -4.79 9.62
N PHE A 178 11.72 -4.13 9.08
CA PHE A 178 10.33 -4.27 9.53
C PHE A 178 9.80 -5.68 9.27
N PHE A 179 9.96 -6.20 8.06
CA PHE A 179 9.58 -7.59 7.78
C PHE A 179 10.42 -8.59 8.57
N GLY A 180 11.71 -8.34 8.75
CA GLY A 180 12.59 -9.17 9.60
C GLY A 180 12.19 -9.18 11.07
N LYS A 181 11.50 -8.14 11.56
CA LYS A 181 10.95 -8.07 12.92
C LYS A 181 9.62 -8.82 13.06
N HIS A 182 8.77 -8.78 12.03
CA HIS A 182 7.38 -9.23 12.14
C HIS A 182 7.07 -10.57 11.46
N LEU A 183 7.87 -11.02 10.49
CA LEU A 183 7.58 -12.20 9.64
C LEU A 183 8.52 -13.40 9.83
N LYS A 184 9.37 -13.37 10.87
CA LYS A 184 10.22 -14.51 11.25
C LYS A 184 9.40 -15.68 11.79
#